data_AF-A0A5D6XS07-F1
#
_entry.id   AF-A0A5D6XS07-F1
#
_cell.length_a   1.000
_cell.length_b   1.000
_cell.length_c   1.000
_cell.angle_alpha   90.00
_cell.angle_beta   90.00
_cell.angle_gamma   90.00
#
_symmetry.space_group_name_H-M   'P 1'
#
loop_
_entity.id
_entity.type
_entity.pdbx_description
1 polymer ?
#
loop_
_entity_poly.entity_id
_entity_poly.type
_entity_poly.pdbx_seq_one_letter_code
_entity_poly.pdbx_strand_id
1 'polypeptide(L)'
;MDPKVRDLYKRFLHVGGDYPLGLAYVREKAKEAFFANRHLTDPVEIKRAIHRGRWMVQEMIGVIQLKKYRTLNSRYTSEELRDALRNLEHDRSLQADADAARGADEPTPTPARE
;
A
#
# COMPACT_ATOMS: atom_id res chain seq x y z
N MET A 1 -14.25 -20.17 -22.24
CA MET A 1 -13.59 -19.31 -21.22
C MET A 1 -12.26 -18.82 -21.80
N ASP A 2 -12.06 -17.50 -21.88
CA ASP A 2 -10.82 -16.91 -22.41
C ASP A 2 -9.59 -17.37 -21.59
N PRO A 3 -8.47 -17.78 -22.23
CA PRO A 3 -7.26 -18.22 -21.54
C PRO A 3 -6.73 -17.22 -20.50
N LYS A 4 -6.87 -15.91 -20.76
CA LYS A 4 -6.39 -14.83 -19.87
C LYS A 4 -7.20 -14.74 -18.59
N VAL A 5 -8.51 -15.01 -18.66
CA VAL A 5 -9.40 -15.04 -17.48
C VAL A 5 -9.01 -16.20 -16.58
N ARG A 6 -8.72 -17.37 -17.17
CA ARG A 6 -8.25 -18.54 -16.43
C ARG A 6 -6.88 -18.32 -15.79
N ASP A 7 -5.94 -17.70 -16.49
CA ASP A 7 -4.63 -17.32 -15.95
C ASP A 7 -4.78 -16.38 -14.74
N LEU A 8 -5.63 -15.36 -14.86
CA LEU A 8 -5.89 -14.42 -13.78
C LEU A 8 -6.44 -15.12 -12.53
N TYR A 9 -7.40 -16.04 -12.69
CA TYR A 9 -7.94 -16.79 -11.55
C TYR A 9 -6.86 -17.66 -10.86
N LYS A 10 -5.98 -18.30 -11.64
CA LYS A 10 -4.85 -19.05 -11.08
C LYS A 10 -3.89 -18.16 -10.29
N ARG A 11 -3.63 -16.93 -10.75
CA ARG A 11 -2.80 -15.96 -10.01
C ARG A 11 -3.40 -15.60 -8.66
N PHE A 12 -4.71 -15.36 -8.60
CA PHE A 12 -5.40 -15.13 -7.32
C PHE A 12 -5.23 -16.30 -6.35
N LEU A 13 -5.38 -17.54 -6.83
CA LEU A 13 -5.18 -18.71 -5.97
C LEU A 13 -3.72 -18.89 -5.53
N HIS A 14 -2.76 -18.57 -6.39
CA HIS A 14 -1.35 -18.66 -6.03
C HIS A 14 -0.98 -17.63 -4.94
N VAL A 15 -1.36 -16.36 -5.14
CA VAL A 15 -1.11 -15.29 -4.15
C VAL A 15 -1.92 -15.50 -2.88
N GLY A 16 -3.11 -16.10 -2.99
CA GLY A 16 -3.98 -16.39 -1.85
C GLY A 16 -3.35 -17.31 -0.80
N GLY A 17 -2.38 -18.15 -1.16
CA GLY A 17 -1.66 -19.00 -0.19
C GLY A 17 -0.88 -18.19 0.85
N ASP A 18 -0.25 -17.10 0.42
CA ASP A 18 0.57 -16.22 1.27
C ASP A 18 -0.24 -15.09 1.92
N TYR A 19 -1.50 -14.91 1.49
CA TYR A 19 -2.35 -13.81 1.94
C TYR A 19 -2.65 -13.91 3.44
N PRO A 20 -2.71 -12.78 4.20
CA PRO A 20 -2.88 -12.83 5.65
C PRO A 20 -4.11 -13.60 6.15
N LEU A 21 -5.22 -13.57 5.40
CA LEU A 21 -6.47 -14.29 5.71
C LEU A 21 -6.54 -15.70 5.10
N GLY A 22 -5.49 -16.10 4.36
CA GLY A 22 -5.35 -17.43 3.77
C GLY A 22 -6.10 -17.65 2.45
N LEU A 23 -5.87 -18.84 1.88
CA LEU A 23 -6.34 -19.20 0.54
C LEU A 23 -7.87 -19.33 0.44
N ALA A 24 -8.52 -19.84 1.49
CA ALA A 24 -9.97 -20.04 1.48
C ALA A 24 -10.72 -18.72 1.27
N TYR A 25 -10.33 -17.69 2.02
CA TYR A 25 -10.89 -16.35 1.93
C TYR A 25 -10.71 -15.75 0.52
N VAL A 26 -9.50 -15.81 -0.01
CA VAL A 26 -9.20 -15.27 -1.35
C VAL A 26 -9.95 -16.03 -2.43
N ARG A 27 -10.03 -17.36 -2.33
CA ARG A 27 -10.75 -18.20 -3.30
C ARG A 27 -12.22 -17.85 -3.36
N GLU A 28 -12.87 -17.66 -2.21
CA GLU A 28 -14.28 -17.29 -2.14
C GLU A 28 -14.51 -15.92 -2.79
N LYS A 29 -13.74 -14.91 -2.39
CA LYS A 29 -13.86 -13.54 -2.93
C LYS A 29 -13.55 -13.47 -4.42
N ALA A 30 -12.53 -14.20 -4.89
CA ALA A 30 -12.24 -14.31 -6.31
C ALA A 30 -13.44 -14.95 -7.03
N LYS A 31 -13.94 -16.09 -6.56
CA LYS A 31 -15.08 -16.77 -7.18
C LYS A 31 -16.30 -15.85 -7.31
N GLU A 32 -16.65 -15.11 -6.25
CA GLU A 32 -17.73 -14.11 -6.27
C GLU A 32 -17.50 -13.06 -7.36
N ALA A 33 -16.31 -12.46 -7.42
CA ALA A 33 -15.99 -11.41 -8.38
C ALA A 33 -16.02 -11.91 -9.84
N PHE A 34 -15.50 -13.11 -10.11
CA PHE A 34 -15.57 -13.72 -11.44
C PHE A 34 -17.02 -14.08 -11.82
N PHE A 35 -17.82 -14.54 -10.86
CA PHE A 35 -19.22 -14.89 -11.11
C PHE A 35 -20.07 -13.64 -11.38
N ALA A 36 -19.84 -12.54 -10.66
CA ALA A 36 -20.51 -11.26 -10.92
C ALA A 36 -20.31 -10.77 -12.36
N ASN A 37 -19.11 -10.98 -12.92
CA ASN A 37 -18.74 -10.55 -14.27
C ASN A 37 -19.03 -11.59 -15.37
N ARG A 38 -19.71 -12.71 -15.06
CA ARG A 38 -19.96 -13.81 -16.00
C ARG A 38 -20.78 -13.45 -17.25
N HIS A 39 -21.57 -12.38 -17.16
CA HIS A 39 -22.49 -11.94 -18.19
C HIS A 39 -21.83 -11.00 -19.21
N LEU A 40 -20.56 -10.58 -18.97
CA LEU A 40 -19.83 -9.73 -19.89
C LEU A 40 -19.50 -10.49 -21.18
N THR A 41 -20.06 -10.01 -22.29
CA THR A 41 -19.83 -10.54 -23.65
C THR A 41 -18.95 -9.63 -24.50
N ASP A 42 -18.92 -8.34 -24.20
CA ASP A 42 -18.12 -7.36 -24.93
C ASP A 42 -16.60 -7.55 -24.68
N PRO A 43 -15.78 -7.68 -25.75
CA PRO A 43 -14.33 -7.86 -25.61
C PRO A 43 -13.59 -6.71 -24.92
N VAL A 44 -14.09 -5.47 -25.02
CA VAL A 44 -13.44 -4.31 -24.39
C VAL A 44 -13.66 -4.33 -22.88
N GLU A 45 -14.90 -4.59 -22.45
CA GLU A 45 -15.23 -4.74 -21.03
C GLU A 45 -14.51 -5.91 -20.36
N ILE A 46 -14.38 -7.05 -21.06
CA ILE A 46 -13.60 -8.20 -20.56
C ILE A 46 -12.12 -7.80 -20.33
N LYS A 47 -11.51 -7.09 -21.27
CA LYS A 47 -10.12 -6.61 -21.12
C LYS A 47 -9.97 -5.67 -19.94
N ARG A 48 -10.92 -4.74 -19.75
CA ARG A 48 -10.93 -3.81 -18.60
C ARG A 48 -11.06 -4.57 -17.29
N ALA A 49 -11.95 -5.55 -17.20
CA ALA A 49 -12.12 -6.38 -16.01
C ALA A 49 -10.85 -7.20 -15.69
N ILE A 50 -10.21 -7.78 -16.69
CA ILE A 50 -8.93 -8.49 -16.53
C ILE A 50 -7.85 -7.55 -16.03
N HIS A 51 -7.76 -6.34 -16.58
CA HIS A 51 -6.77 -5.34 -16.16
C HIS A 51 -6.97 -4.96 -14.68
N ARG A 52 -8.20 -4.67 -14.27
CA ARG A 52 -8.55 -4.41 -12.86
C ARG A 52 -8.16 -5.58 -11.96
N GLY A 53 -8.46 -6.81 -12.37
CA GLY A 53 -8.09 -7.98 -11.58
C GLY A 53 -6.57 -8.17 -11.45
N ARG A 54 -5.79 -7.87 -12.50
CA ARG A 54 -4.31 -7.90 -12.43
C ARG A 54 -3.76 -6.88 -11.46
N TRP A 55 -4.33 -5.67 -11.45
CA TRP A 55 -3.97 -4.65 -10.50
C TRP A 55 -4.26 -5.10 -9.05
N MET A 56 -5.44 -5.69 -8.81
CA MET A 56 -5.78 -6.23 -7.48
C MET A 56 -4.81 -7.32 -7.01
N VAL A 57 -4.30 -8.16 -7.92
CA VAL A 57 -3.26 -9.15 -7.57
C VAL A 57 -1.97 -8.45 -7.07
N GLN A 58 -1.59 -7.31 -7.64
CA GLN A 58 -0.43 -6.54 -7.17
C GLN A 58 -0.66 -5.95 -5.78
N GLU A 59 -1.85 -5.41 -5.53
CA GLU A 59 -2.22 -4.92 -4.20
C GLU A 59 -2.13 -6.01 -3.14
N MET A 60 -2.61 -7.22 -3.46
CA MET A 60 -2.48 -8.38 -2.58
C MET A 60 -1.01 -8.74 -2.29
N ILE A 61 -0.14 -8.68 -3.30
CA ILE A 61 1.31 -8.90 -3.12
C ILE A 61 1.89 -7.82 -2.20
N GLY A 62 1.49 -6.55 -2.36
CA GLY A 62 1.91 -5.46 -1.48
C GLY A 62 1.51 -5.69 -0.02
N VAL A 63 0.27 -6.14 0.22
CA VAL A 63 -0.19 -6.49 1.57
C VAL A 63 0.61 -7.65 2.18
N ILE A 64 0.92 -8.67 1.38
CA ILE A 64 1.76 -9.81 1.81
C ILE A 64 3.16 -9.33 2.19
N GLN A 65 3.79 -8.50 1.34
CA GLN A 65 5.10 -7.92 1.62
C GLN A 65 5.10 -7.08 2.89
N LEU A 66 4.06 -6.28 3.11
CA LEU A 66 3.92 -5.47 4.33
C LEU A 66 3.81 -6.35 5.59
N LYS A 67 3.05 -7.46 5.54
CA LYS A 67 3.01 -8.43 6.64
C LYS A 67 4.39 -9.05 6.90
N LYS A 68 5.10 -9.45 5.84
CA LYS A 68 6.47 -10.02 5.94
C LYS A 68 7.44 -9.00 6.54
N TYR A 69 7.42 -7.76 6.06
CA TYR A 69 8.23 -6.66 6.59
C TYR A 69 7.93 -6.39 8.07
N ARG A 70 6.65 -6.26 8.45
CA ARG A 70 6.26 -6.07 9.86
C ARG A 70 6.79 -7.17 10.76
N THR A 71 6.76 -8.42 10.29
CA THR A 71 7.30 -9.57 11.03
C THR A 71 8.82 -9.48 11.19
N LEU A 72 9.54 -9.14 10.12
CA LEU A 72 11.00 -8.95 10.16
C LEU A 72 11.39 -7.80 11.07
N ASN A 73 10.77 -6.63 10.91
CA ASN A 73 11.00 -5.46 11.75
C ASN A 73 10.69 -5.77 13.23
N SER A 74 9.66 -6.57 13.49
CA SER A 74 9.34 -7.00 14.86
C SER A 74 10.45 -7.82 15.51
N ARG A 75 11.15 -8.65 14.73
CA ARG A 75 12.12 -9.64 15.24
C ARG A 75 13.55 -9.13 15.27
N TYR A 76 13.92 -8.27 14.34
CA TYR A 76 15.32 -7.88 14.11
C TYR A 76 15.63 -6.42 14.42
N THR A 77 14.61 -5.57 14.58
CA THR A 77 14.83 -4.16 14.95
C THR A 77 14.93 -4.07 16.47
N SER A 78 16.12 -3.74 16.97
CA SER A 78 16.39 -3.55 18.41
C SER A 78 15.53 -2.41 18.97
N GLU A 79 15.20 -2.49 20.27
CA GLU A 79 14.49 -1.42 20.97
C GLU A 79 15.24 -0.09 20.86
N GLU A 80 16.57 -0.12 21.01
CA GLU A 80 17.43 1.06 20.84
C GLU A 80 17.28 1.71 19.46
N LEU A 81 17.21 0.92 18.38
CA LEU A 81 17.03 1.47 17.03
C LEU A 81 15.63 2.04 16.83
N ARG A 82 14.61 1.43 17.44
CA ARG A 82 13.23 1.98 17.43
C ARG A 82 13.14 3.28 18.19
N ASP A 83 13.83 3.38 19.33
CA ASP A 83 13.89 4.57 20.15
C ASP A 83 14.65 5.69 19.45
N ALA A 84 15.79 5.38 18.82
CA ALA A 84 16.53 6.33 18.00
C ALA A 84 15.67 6.88 16.84
N LEU A 85 14.90 6.02 16.16
CA LEU A 85 13.99 6.45 15.09
C LEU A 85 12.85 7.34 15.61
N ARG A 86 12.25 7.01 16.77
CA ARG A 86 11.22 7.85 17.41
C ARG A 86 11.75 9.22 17.83
N ASN A 87 12.95 9.24 18.40
CA ASN A 87 13.56 10.47 18.89
C ASN A 87 13.96 11.39 17.73
N LEU A 88 14.44 10.86 16.61
CA LEU A 88 14.73 11.64 15.41
C LEU A 88 13.51 12.41 14.87
N GLU A 89 12.32 11.79 14.89
CA GLU A 89 11.09 12.48 14.47
C GLU A 89 10.70 13.59 15.44
N HIS A 90 10.84 13.34 16.74
CA HIS A 90 10.57 14.32 17.79
C HIS A 90 11.55 15.51 17.74
N ASP A 91 12.84 15.24 17.59
CA ASP A 91 13.88 16.27 17.49
C ASP A 91 13.70 17.15 16.26
N ARG A 92 13.26 16.56 15.13
CA ARG A 92 12.91 17.31 13.93
C ARG A 92 11.70 18.24 14.16
N SER A 93 10.68 17.80 14.91
CA SER A 93 9.56 18.68 15.26
C SER A 93 9.99 19.84 16.15
N LEU A 94 10.81 19.57 17.17
CA LEU A 94 11.34 20.62 18.04
C LEU A 94 12.22 21.63 17.29
N GLN A 95 13.05 21.17 16.36
CA GLN A 95 13.84 22.05 15.50
C GLN A 95 12.93 22.91 14.60
N ALA A 96 11.89 22.33 14.01
CA ALA A 96 10.92 23.07 13.21
C ALA A 96 10.19 24.15 14.02
N ASP A 97 9.78 23.83 15.25
CA ASP A 97 9.13 24.78 16.16
C ASP A 97 10.12 25.87 16.62
N ALA A 98 11.37 25.52 16.91
CA ALA A 98 12.42 26.45 17.29
C ALA A 98 12.85 27.38 16.15
N ASP A 99 12.83 26.89 14.91
CA ASP A 99 13.15 27.68 13.72
C ASP A 99 11.97 28.58 13.31
N ALA A 100 10.73 28.12 13.50
CA ALA A 100 9.53 28.95 13.36
C ALA A 100 9.49 30.07 14.40
N ALA A 101 9.88 29.78 15.66
CA ALA A 101 10.01 30.78 16.71
C ALA A 101 11.13 31.80 16.40
N ARG A 102 12.25 31.36 15.84
CA ARG A 102 13.33 32.26 15.38
C ARG A 102 12.95 33.13 14.19
N GLY A 103 12.15 32.62 13.25
CA GLY A 103 11.64 33.38 12.11
C GLY A 103 10.54 34.39 12.47
N ALA A 104 9.83 34.21 13.59
CA ALA A 104 8.84 35.17 14.09
C ALA A 104 9.48 36.40 14.77
N ASP A 105 10.75 36.28 15.19
CA ASP A 105 11.52 37.35 15.85
C ASP A 105 12.41 38.14 14.86
N GLU A 106 12.45 37.74 13.58
CA GLU A 106 13.08 38.54 12.52
C GLU A 106 12.14 39.70 12.12
N PRO A 107 12.53 40.98 12.35
CA PRO A 107 11.70 42.10 11.93
C PRO A 107 11.61 42.09 10.41
N THR A 108 10.39 41.94 9.88
CA THR A 108 10.14 42.00 8.44
C THR A 108 10.74 43.29 7.90
N PRO A 109 11.71 43.24 6.96
CA PRO A 109 12.25 44.46 6.37
C PRO A 109 11.09 45.13 5.63
N THR A 110 10.61 46.22 6.21
CA THR A 110 9.56 47.05 5.61
C THR A 110 10.06 47.44 4.22
N PRO A 111 9.34 47.09 3.14
CA PRO A 111 9.82 47.40 1.80
C PRO A 111 9.91 48.93 1.68
N ALA A 112 11.13 49.42 1.44
CA ALA A 112 11.38 50.82 1.19
C ALA A 112 10.54 51.25 -0.02
N ARG A 113 9.58 52.13 0.22
CA ARG A 113 8.81 52.79 -0.83
C ARG A 113 9.72 53.84 -1.48
N GLU A 114 10.07 53.64 -2.74
CA GLU A 114 10.55 54.68 -3.66
C GLU A 114 9.44 55.08 -4.62
#